data_AF-A0A7C4BB97-F1
#
_entry.id   AF-A0A7C4BB97-F1
#
_cell.length_a   1.000
_cell.length_b   1.000
_cell.length_c   1.000
_cell.angle_alpha   90.00
_cell.angle_beta   90.00
_cell.angle_gamma   90.00
#
_symmetry.space_group_name_H-M   'P 1'
#
loop_
_entity.id
_entity.type
_entity.pdbx_description
1 polymer ?
#
loop_
_entity_poly.entity_id
_entity_poly.type
_entity_poly.pdbx_seq_one_letter_code
_entity_poly.pdbx_strand_id
1 'polypeptide(L)'
;MDKRIRKLQSVVVDVVKTDEFREDEMGNRWRKCIFTVKLVGFSKRTPGERMPDELKEAEVKVVRWCCFDWHYRMGVRITLTPEETELVLKGKLDLAS
;
A
#
# COMPACT_ATOMS: atom_id res chain seq x y z
N MET A 1 3.12 -10.97 25.18
CA MET A 1 2.41 -9.88 24.47
C MET A 1 2.20 -10.32 23.04
N ASP A 2 0.96 -10.64 22.65
CA ASP A 2 0.62 -10.86 21.25
C ASP A 2 0.93 -9.58 20.49
N LYS A 3 1.95 -9.61 19.63
CA LYS A 3 2.21 -8.55 18.65
C LYS A 3 1.04 -8.56 17.68
N ARG A 4 -0.04 -7.84 18.01
CA ARG A 4 -1.18 -7.69 17.10
C ARG A 4 -0.66 -7.10 15.81
N ILE A 5 -0.79 -7.85 14.72
CA ILE A 5 -0.35 -7.41 13.40
C ILE A 5 -1.26 -6.26 12.98
N ARG A 6 -0.74 -5.04 13.03
CA ARG A 6 -1.47 -3.83 12.64
C ARG A 6 -1.35 -3.63 11.15
N LYS A 7 -2.44 -3.19 10.53
CA LYS A 7 -2.48 -2.92 9.09
C LYS A 7 -3.25 -1.63 8.82
N LEU A 8 -2.65 -0.75 8.04
CA LEU A 8 -3.31 0.47 7.57
C LEU A 8 -4.15 0.18 6.32
N GLN A 9 -5.35 0.73 6.30
CA GLN A 9 -6.22 0.78 5.13
C GLN A 9 -6.04 2.11 4.42
N SER A 10 -6.06 2.04 3.10
CA SER A 10 -5.89 3.19 2.23
C SER A 10 -6.78 3.08 1.00
N VAL A 11 -6.89 4.17 0.24
CA VAL A 11 -7.57 4.22 -1.05
C VAL A 11 -6.57 4.62 -2.11
N VAL A 12 -6.59 3.92 -3.25
CA VAL A 12 -5.73 4.25 -4.40
C VAL A 12 -6.20 5.55 -5.02
N VAL A 13 -5.29 6.54 -5.11
CA VAL A 13 -5.57 7.85 -5.71
C VAL A 13 -4.81 8.06 -7.02
N ASP A 14 -3.65 7.42 -7.20
CA ASP A 14 -2.88 7.48 -8.43
C ASP A 14 -2.05 6.19 -8.64
N VAL A 15 -1.72 5.88 -9.90
CA VAL A 15 -0.90 4.73 -10.28
C VAL A 15 0.06 5.09 -11.41
N VAL A 16 1.35 5.09 -11.11
CA VAL A 16 2.43 5.29 -12.08
C VAL A 16 3.01 3.94 -12.51
N LYS A 17 3.00 3.67 -13.82
CA LYS A 17 3.60 2.45 -14.41
C LYS A 17 5.07 2.73 -14.72
N THR A 18 5.99 1.87 -14.27
CA THR A 18 7.42 2.01 -14.59
C THR A 18 7.81 1.12 -15.77
N ASP A 19 9.04 1.23 -16.25
CA ASP A 19 9.58 0.37 -17.32
C ASP A 19 10.23 -0.92 -16.80
N GLU A 20 10.14 -1.18 -15.49
CA GLU A 20 10.62 -2.42 -14.89
C GLU A 20 9.57 -3.53 -15.04
N PHE A 21 10.01 -4.68 -15.53
CA PHE A 21 9.19 -5.87 -15.70
C PHE A 21 9.89 -7.10 -15.12
N ARG A 22 9.08 -8.09 -14.71
CA ARG A 22 9.54 -9.44 -14.38
C ARG A 22 8.56 -10.46 -14.94
N GLU A 23 9.06 -11.63 -15.27
CA GLU A 23 8.25 -12.78 -15.70
C GLU A 23 8.19 -13.80 -14.55
N ASP A 24 7.04 -14.45 -14.38
CA ASP A 24 6.93 -15.60 -13.47
C ASP A 24 7.11 -16.92 -14.22
N GLU A 25 7.14 -18.04 -13.48
CA GLU A 25 7.35 -19.38 -14.04
C GLU A 25 6.26 -19.81 -15.03
N MET A 26 5.12 -19.12 -15.05
CA MET A 26 3.99 -19.38 -15.95
C MET A 26 4.01 -18.47 -17.19
N GLY A 27 5.04 -17.63 -17.36
CA GLY A 27 5.16 -16.69 -18.47
C GLY A 27 4.35 -15.40 -18.29
N ASN A 28 3.79 -15.12 -17.10
CA ASN A 28 3.05 -13.87 -16.90
C ASN A 28 4.02 -12.72 -16.72
N ARG A 29 3.79 -11.64 -17.48
CA ARG A 29 4.59 -10.41 -17.39
C ARG A 29 4.01 -9.46 -16.35
N TRP A 30 4.74 -9.30 -15.25
CA TRP A 30 4.43 -8.36 -14.18
C TRP A 30 5.17 -7.04 -14.40
N ARG A 31 4.44 -5.92 -14.37
CA ARG A 31 5.00 -4.57 -14.44
C ARG A 31 5.10 -3.97 -13.05
N LYS A 32 6.25 -3.38 -12.71
CA LYS A 32 6.38 -2.62 -11.46
C LYS A 32 5.63 -1.30 -11.59
N CYS A 33 4.89 -0.97 -10.55
CA CYS A 33 4.05 0.19 -10.48
C CYS A 33 4.20 0.86 -9.12
N ILE A 34 4.11 2.18 -9.11
CA ILE A 34 4.13 3.00 -7.90
C ILE A 34 2.71 3.51 -7.71
N PHE A 35 2.07 3.07 -6.63
CA PHE A 35 0.72 3.46 -6.27
C PHE A 35 0.83 4.58 -5.25
N THR A 36 0.15 5.69 -5.49
CA THR A 36 -0.10 6.69 -4.45
C THR A 36 -1.42 6.35 -3.78
N VAL A 37 -1.40 6.17 -2.47
CA VAL A 37 -2.58 5.79 -1.69
C VAL A 37 -2.81 6.74 -0.52
N LYS A 38 -4.06 7.15 -0.35
CA LYS A 38 -4.49 8.01 0.76
C LYS A 38 -4.87 7.17 1.96
N LEU A 39 -4.26 7.43 3.11
CA LEU A 39 -4.54 6.72 4.35
C LEU A 39 -5.95 7.02 4.88
N VAL A 40 -6.68 5.96 5.27
CA VAL A 40 -8.04 6.05 5.81
C VAL A 40 -8.07 5.75 7.31
N GLY A 41 -7.26 4.79 7.77
CA GLY A 41 -7.22 4.37 9.17
C GLY A 41 -6.70 2.95 9.32
N PHE A 42 -6.78 2.42 10.54
CA PHE A 42 -6.45 1.01 10.79
C PHE A 42 -7.55 0.06 10.30
N SER A 43 -7.14 -1.15 9.92
CA SER A 43 -8.04 -2.27 9.65
C SER A 43 -8.94 -2.56 10.86
N LYS A 44 -10.19 -2.97 10.61
CA LYS A 44 -11.13 -3.42 11.67
C LYS A 44 -10.58 -4.56 12.54
N ARG A 45 -9.58 -5.29 12.04
CA ARG A 45 -8.89 -6.37 12.78
C ARG A 45 -7.85 -5.86 13.78
N THR A 46 -7.68 -4.54 13.87
CA THR A 46 -6.78 -3.87 14.82
C THR A 46 -7.61 -2.94 15.73
N PRO A 47 -8.47 -3.51 16.61
CA PRO A 47 -9.32 -2.69 17.48
C PRO A 47 -8.47 -1.94 18.52
N GLY A 48 -8.79 -0.65 18.71
CA GLY A 48 -8.20 0.22 19.76
C GLY A 48 -7.05 1.12 19.30
N GLU A 49 -6.50 0.90 18.10
CA GLU A 49 -5.44 1.76 17.54
C GLU A 49 -6.04 3.00 16.88
N ARG A 50 -5.50 4.17 17.23
CA ARG A 50 -5.85 5.45 16.60
C ARG A 50 -4.75 5.85 15.64
N MET A 51 -5.15 6.25 14.44
CA MET A 51 -4.21 6.83 13.47
C MET A 51 -3.65 8.14 14.05
N PRO A 52 -2.32 8.33 14.04
CA PRO A 52 -1.72 9.62 14.36
C PRO A 52 -2.31 10.72 13.48
N ASP A 53 -2.58 11.90 14.05
CA ASP A 53 -3.22 12.99 13.31
C ASP A 53 -2.38 13.45 12.11
N GLU A 54 -1.05 13.37 12.21
CA GLU A 54 -0.11 13.67 11.13
C GLU A 54 -0.21 12.71 9.92
N LEU A 55 -0.72 11.49 10.15
CA LEU A 55 -0.92 10.49 9.09
C LEU A 55 -2.35 10.48 8.54
N LYS A 56 -3.24 11.26 9.16
CA LYS A 56 -4.62 11.35 8.72
C LYS A 56 -4.64 11.96 7.33
N GLU A 57 -5.24 11.24 6.37
CA GLU A 57 -5.31 11.67 4.97
C GLU A 57 -3.97 11.80 4.25
N ALA A 58 -2.86 11.36 4.86
CA ALA A 58 -1.55 11.39 4.21
C ALA A 58 -1.51 10.48 2.97
N GLU A 59 -0.75 10.91 1.98
CA GLU A 59 -0.47 10.13 0.78
C GLU A 59 0.81 9.34 0.95
N VAL A 60 0.74 8.04 0.64
CA VAL A 60 1.86 7.10 0.73
C VAL A 60 2.10 6.50 -0.65
N LYS A 61 3.36 6.48 -1.08
CA LYS A 61 3.76 5.77 -2.30
C LYS A 61 4.16 4.34 -1.95
N VAL A 62 3.59 3.36 -2.64
CA VAL A 62 3.88 1.94 -2.43
C VAL A 62 4.15 1.23 -3.75
N VAL A 63 5.08 0.28 -3.74
CA VAL A 63 5.41 -0.51 -4.93
C VAL A 63 4.48 -1.71 -5.04
N ARG A 64 3.89 -1.91 -6.21
CA ARG A 64 3.10 -3.09 -6.55
C ARG A 64 3.56 -3.65 -7.89
N TRP A 65 3.48 -4.97 -8.02
CA TRP A 65 3.66 -5.64 -9.29
C TRP A 65 2.28 -5.93 -9.87
N CYS A 66 2.04 -5.48 -11.09
CA CYS A 66 0.73 -5.56 -11.74
C CYS A 66 0.84 -6.37 -13.03
N CYS A 67 0.07 -7.45 -13.13
CA CYS A 67 -0.01 -8.28 -14.33
C CYS A 67 -1.25 -7.96 -15.18
N PHE A 68 -2.39 -7.79 -14.52
CA PHE A 68 -3.70 -7.64 -15.15
C PHE A 68 -4.33 -6.26 -14.91
N ASP A 69 -5.25 -5.85 -15.78
CA ASP A 69 -5.88 -4.53 -15.76
C ASP A 69 -6.58 -4.19 -14.44
N TRP A 70 -7.15 -5.19 -13.77
CA TRP A 70 -7.84 -4.98 -12.50
C TRP A 70 -6.93 -4.49 -11.38
N HIS A 71 -5.61 -4.67 -11.49
CA HIS A 71 -4.66 -4.14 -10.52
C HIS A 71 -4.59 -2.60 -10.53
N TYR A 72 -4.88 -1.96 -11.67
CA TYR A 72 -4.72 -0.51 -11.85
C TYR A 72 -5.97 0.30 -11.46
N ARG A 73 -6.98 -0.33 -10.84
CA ARG A 73 -8.21 0.37 -10.48
C ARG A 73 -7.92 1.45 -9.44
N MET A 74 -8.39 2.67 -9.72
CA MET A 74 -8.37 3.79 -8.78
C MET A 74 -9.61 3.78 -7.88
N GLY A 75 -9.55 4.49 -6.75
CA GLY A 75 -10.67 4.61 -5.80
C GLY A 75 -10.97 3.34 -5.01
N VAL A 76 -10.23 2.25 -5.25
CA VAL A 76 -10.39 1.00 -4.51
C VAL A 76 -9.64 1.04 -3.18
N ARG A 77 -10.21 0.38 -2.18
CA ARG A 77 -9.57 0.23 -0.87
C ARG A 77 -8.53 -0.87 -0.93
N ILE A 78 -7.30 -0.56 -0.52
CA ILE A 78 -6.24 -1.54 -0.31
C ILE A 78 -5.79 -1.54 1.15
N THR A 79 -5.03 -2.55 1.53
CA THR A 79 -4.45 -2.67 2.86
C THR A 79 -2.95 -2.79 2.71
N LEU A 80 -2.19 -1.97 3.44
CA LEU A 80 -0.75 -2.06 3.50
C LEU A 80 -0.32 -3.37 4.18
N THR A 81 0.83 -3.89 3.78
CA THR A 81 1.42 -5.03 4.52
C THR A 81 1.78 -4.59 5.95
N PRO A 82 2.01 -5.53 6.88
CA PRO A 82 2.49 -5.19 8.21
C PRO A 82 3.79 -4.37 8.18
N GLU A 83 4.71 -4.73 7.30
CA GLU A 83 6.02 -4.06 7.17
C GLU A 83 5.84 -2.63 6.65
N GLU A 84 5.04 -2.45 5.61
CA GLU A 84 4.70 -1.12 5.08
C GLU A 84 3.98 -0.27 6.13
N THR A 85 3.07 -0.87 6.89
CA THR A 85 2.36 -0.20 7.97
C THR A 85 3.33 0.35 9.01
N GLU A 86 4.26 -0.48 9.49
CA GLU A 86 5.23 -0.05 10.50
C GLU A 86 6.24 0.99 9.95
N LEU A 87 6.54 0.98 8.65
CA LEU A 87 7.35 2.03 8.01
C LEU A 87 6.60 3.38 7.96
N VAL A 88 5.33 3.35 7.55
CA VAL A 88 4.47 4.55 7.50
C VAL A 88 4.26 5.12 8.89
N LEU A 89 4.06 4.28 9.90
CA LEU A 89 3.96 4.72 11.30
C LEU A 89 5.24 5.33 11.85
N LYS A 90 6.40 5.08 11.22
CA LYS A 90 7.68 5.74 11.52
C LYS A 90 7.92 7.00 10.67
N GLY A 91 6.94 7.42 9.89
CA GLY A 91 7.01 8.62 9.04
C GLY A 91 7.55 8.38 7.62
N LYS A 92 7.81 7.13 7.22
CA LYS A 92 8.24 6.85 5.83
C LYS A 92 7.01 6.79 4.91
N LEU A 93 6.75 7.88 4.18
CA LEU A 93 5.62 7.99 3.26
C LEU A 93 5.96 7.59 1.82
N ASP A 94 7.23 7.61 1.43
CA ASP A 94 7.69 7.07 0.14
C ASP A 94 8.32 5.69 0.36
N LEU A 95 7.58 4.63 0.06
CA LEU A 95 8.06 3.25 0.13
C LEU A 95 8.61 2.75 -1.22
N ALA A 96 8.65 3.63 -2.23
CA ALA A 96 9.28 3.34 -3.52
C ALA A 96 10.76 3.77 -3.57
N SER A 97 11.19 4.61 -2.61
CA SER A 97 12.58 5.06 -2.41
C SER A 97 13.39 4.17 -1.46
#